data_AF-A0A2V7E5Z8-F1
#
_entry.id   AF-A0A2V7E5Z8-F1
#
_cell.length_a   1.000
_cell.length_b   1.000
_cell.length_c   1.000
_cell.angle_alpha   90.00
_cell.angle_beta   90.00
_cell.angle_gamma   90.00
#
_symmetry.space_group_name_H-M   'P 1'
#
loop_
_entity.id
_entity.type
_entity.pdbx_description
1 polymer ?
#
loop_
_entity_poly.entity_id
_entity_poly.type
_entity_poly.pdbx_seq_one_letter_code
_entity_poly.pdbx_strand_id
1 'polypeptide(L)'
;MRRQSARTWICVQFLGYLIDVAWHGLLSPGVEPATTGDMMRHLATVHLPLYVGAAGVLISTATALLQSIRRSSTGIALPVAFIGAVVASGAEAWHAYAHLHLDTHSAPAAGILSVIGFVVVVIAMFLRRLAL
;
A
#
# COMPACT_ATOMS: atom_id res chain seq x y z
N MET A 1 -13.62 14.31 -7.59
CA MET A 1 -13.45 13.00 -6.93
C MET A 1 -14.02 13.08 -5.52
N ARG A 2 -14.94 12.19 -5.11
CA ARG A 2 -15.49 12.23 -3.73
C ARG A 2 -14.38 11.81 -2.76
N ARG A 3 -14.12 12.59 -1.71
CA ARG A 3 -13.18 12.26 -0.61
C ARG A 3 -13.40 10.85 -0.02
N GLN A 4 -14.58 10.27 -0.24
CA GLN A 4 -14.95 8.90 0.11
C GLN A 4 -14.06 7.85 -0.57
N SER A 5 -13.69 8.00 -1.86
CA SER A 5 -12.94 6.95 -2.57
C SER A 5 -11.53 6.76 -2.01
N ALA A 6 -10.79 7.84 -1.75
CA ALA A 6 -9.44 7.75 -1.19
C ALA A 6 -9.44 7.17 0.23
N ARG A 7 -10.45 7.50 1.05
CA ARG A 7 -10.59 6.92 2.40
C ARG A 7 -10.83 5.42 2.33
N THR A 8 -11.72 4.97 1.44
CA THR A 8 -11.98 3.55 1.24
C THR A 8 -10.71 2.79 0.91
N TRP A 9 -9.91 3.28 -0.04
CA TRP A 9 -8.67 2.60 -0.42
C TRP A 9 -7.61 2.60 0.70
N ILE A 10 -7.50 3.69 1.47
CA ILE A 10 -6.65 3.71 2.68
C ILE A 10 -7.10 2.63 3.68
N CYS A 11 -8.41 2.48 3.90
CA CYS A 11 -8.94 1.45 4.79
C CYS A 11 -8.68 0.03 4.26
N VAL A 12 -8.82 -0.19 2.95
CA VAL A 12 -8.51 -1.48 2.31
C VAL A 12 -7.03 -1.83 2.49
N GLN A 13 -6.13 -0.88 2.20
CA GLN A 13 -4.69 -1.06 2.40
C GLN A 13 -4.35 -1.39 3.85
N PHE A 14 -4.91 -0.61 4.77
CA PHE A 14 -4.71 -0.81 6.22
C PHE A 14 -5.19 -2.19 6.66
N LEU A 15 -6.37 -2.62 6.21
CA LEU A 15 -6.88 -3.95 6.50
C LEU A 15 -5.97 -5.04 5.92
N GLY A 16 -5.39 -4.82 4.75
CA GLY A 16 -4.37 -5.70 4.18
C GLY A 16 -3.19 -5.90 5.13
N TYR A 17 -2.65 -4.83 5.73
CA TYR A 17 -1.54 -4.97 6.68
C TYR A 17 -1.94 -5.74 7.95
N LEU A 18 -3.18 -5.53 8.42
CA LEU A 18 -3.69 -6.29 9.57
C LEU A 18 -3.81 -7.78 9.26
N ILE A 19 -4.31 -8.12 8.07
CA ILE A 19 -4.42 -9.51 7.61
C ILE A 19 -3.03 -10.14 7.50
N ASP A 20 -2.09 -9.43 6.88
CA ASP A 20 -0.70 -9.86 6.68
C ASP A 20 0.00 -10.17 8.03
N VAL A 21 -0.03 -9.20 8.96
CA VAL A 21 0.55 -9.36 10.29
C VAL A 21 -0.13 -10.47 11.09
N ALA A 22 -1.47 -10.57 11.03
CA ALA A 22 -2.19 -11.63 11.72
C ALA A 22 -1.85 -13.01 11.14
N TRP A 23 -1.73 -13.11 9.82
CA TRP A 23 -1.37 -14.37 9.16
C TRP A 23 0.05 -14.81 9.53
N HIS A 24 1.06 -13.98 9.28
CA HIS A 24 2.46 -14.31 9.52
C HIS A 24 2.83 -14.35 11.00
N GLY A 25 2.22 -13.51 11.83
CA GLY A 25 2.56 -13.38 13.24
C GLY A 25 1.78 -14.30 14.18
N LEU A 26 0.52 -14.60 13.87
CA LEU A 26 -0.40 -15.31 14.79
C LEU A 26 -0.85 -16.66 14.26
N LEU A 27 -1.26 -16.74 13.00
CA LEU A 27 -1.94 -17.93 12.46
C LEU A 27 -0.98 -18.97 11.86
N SER A 28 0.11 -18.53 11.26
CA SER A 28 1.05 -19.42 10.55
C SER A 28 2.50 -18.96 10.70
N PRO A 29 3.00 -18.82 11.94
CA PRO A 29 4.36 -18.34 12.19
C PRO A 29 5.40 -19.30 11.60
N GLY A 30 6.33 -18.76 10.81
CA GLY A 30 7.42 -19.52 10.18
C GLY A 30 6.99 -20.44 9.03
N VAL A 31 5.73 -20.39 8.60
CA VAL A 31 5.24 -21.14 7.43
C VAL A 31 5.35 -20.26 6.19
N GLU A 32 6.36 -20.53 5.36
CA GLU A 32 6.52 -19.96 4.02
C GLU A 32 6.11 -21.02 2.98
N PRO A 33 5.27 -20.67 1.98
CA PRO A 33 4.98 -21.57 0.87
C PRO A 33 6.28 -22.02 0.17
N ALA A 34 6.51 -23.34 0.12
CA ALA A 34 7.74 -23.91 -0.46
C ALA A 34 7.71 -24.06 -1.98
N THR A 35 6.55 -23.82 -2.60
CA THR A 35 6.37 -23.92 -4.06
C THR A 35 5.80 -22.63 -4.61
N THR A 36 6.13 -22.30 -5.86
CA THR A 36 5.58 -21.12 -6.55
C THR A 36 4.04 -21.18 -6.64
N GLY A 37 3.47 -22.39 -6.80
CA GLY A 37 2.02 -22.56 -6.87
C GLY A 37 1.31 -22.24 -5.56
N ASP A 38 1.86 -22.69 -4.44
CA ASP A 38 1.32 -22.37 -3.11
C ASP A 38 1.57 -20.90 -2.76
N MET A 39 2.70 -20.35 -3.19
CA MET A 39 3.00 -18.92 -3.03
C MET A 39 2.00 -18.06 -3.79
N MET A 40 1.67 -18.39 -5.05
CA MET A 40 0.64 -17.65 -5.80
C MET A 40 -0.71 -17.65 -5.08
N ARG A 41 -1.11 -18.78 -4.48
CA ARG A 41 -2.34 -18.85 -3.68
C ARG A 41 -2.25 -18.00 -2.42
N HIS A 42 -1.10 -18.01 -1.75
CA HIS A 42 -0.84 -17.16 -0.59
C HIS A 42 -0.95 -15.66 -0.95
N LEU A 43 -0.31 -15.24 -2.05
CA LEU A 43 -0.43 -13.87 -2.57
C LEU A 43 -1.88 -13.50 -2.91
N ALA A 44 -2.62 -14.41 -3.53
CA ALA A 44 -4.01 -14.18 -3.94
C ALA A 44 -5.01 -14.14 -2.76
N THR A 45 -4.66 -14.73 -1.61
CA THR A 45 -5.59 -14.86 -0.47
C THR A 45 -5.23 -13.96 0.70
N VAL A 46 -3.94 -13.83 1.02
CA VAL A 46 -3.43 -13.05 2.16
C VAL A 46 -3.06 -11.64 1.73
N HIS A 47 -2.30 -11.49 0.64
CA HIS A 47 -1.76 -10.19 0.23
C HIS A 47 -2.64 -9.42 -0.77
N LEU A 48 -3.64 -10.07 -1.38
CA LEU A 48 -4.50 -9.40 -2.37
C LEU A 48 -5.12 -8.09 -1.87
N PRO A 49 -5.60 -7.97 -0.60
CA PRO A 49 -6.07 -6.70 -0.07
C PRO A 49 -5.00 -5.60 -0.06
N LEU A 50 -3.73 -5.93 0.20
CA LEU A 50 -2.60 -4.99 0.13
C LEU A 50 -2.37 -4.51 -1.31
N TYR A 51 -2.42 -5.40 -2.29
CA TYR A 51 -2.18 -5.00 -3.68
C TYR A 51 -3.29 -4.11 -4.21
N VAL A 52 -4.54 -4.49 -3.93
CA VAL A 52 -5.73 -3.75 -4.33
C VAL A 52 -5.81 -2.40 -3.60
N GLY A 53 -5.50 -2.37 -2.30
CA GLY A 53 -5.43 -1.14 -1.53
C GLY A 53 -4.36 -0.18 -2.08
N ALA A 54 -3.16 -0.67 -2.40
CA ALA A 54 -2.03 0.15 -2.78
C ALA A 54 -2.29 0.79 -4.14
N ALA A 55 -2.77 -0.01 -5.10
CA ALA A 55 -3.21 0.46 -6.40
C ALA A 55 -4.34 1.50 -6.26
N GLY A 56 -5.33 1.24 -5.42
CA GLY A 56 -6.44 2.16 -5.16
C GLY A 56 -5.99 3.51 -4.57
N VAL A 57 -5.04 3.47 -3.63
CA VAL A 57 -4.42 4.66 -3.03
C VAL A 57 -3.60 5.44 -4.06
N LEU A 58 -2.79 4.75 -4.87
CA LEU A 58 -2.00 5.37 -5.94
C LEU A 58 -2.90 6.07 -6.97
N ILE A 59 -3.89 5.36 -7.50
CA ILE A 59 -4.84 5.92 -8.47
C ILE A 59 -5.58 7.12 -7.88
N SER A 60 -6.00 7.03 -6.62
CA SER A 60 -6.70 8.12 -5.93
C SER A 60 -5.81 9.35 -5.73
N THR A 61 -4.59 9.17 -5.24
CA THR A 61 -3.64 10.28 -5.02
C THR A 61 -3.20 10.92 -6.34
N ALA A 62 -2.92 10.12 -7.37
CA ALA A 62 -2.62 10.60 -8.72
C ALA A 62 -3.76 11.45 -9.30
N THR A 63 -4.99 10.92 -9.24
CA THR A 63 -6.18 11.62 -9.76
C THR A 63 -6.44 12.92 -8.99
N ALA A 64 -6.25 12.91 -7.67
CA ALA A 64 -6.39 14.11 -6.84
C ALA A 64 -5.31 15.15 -7.14
N LEU A 65 -4.05 14.73 -7.34
CA LEU A 65 -2.94 15.59 -7.72
C LEU A 65 -3.20 16.26 -9.08
N LEU A 66 -3.60 15.49 -10.09
CA LEU A 66 -3.96 16.00 -11.41
C LEU A 66 -5.10 17.03 -11.35
N GLN A 67 -6.12 16.77 -10.53
CA GLN A 67 -7.21 17.73 -10.30
C GLN A 67 -6.73 19.02 -9.61
N SER A 68 -5.77 18.92 -8.68
CA SER A 68 -5.17 20.06 -8.00
C SER A 68 -4.39 20.95 -8.97
N ILE A 69 -3.57 20.32 -9.82
CA ILE A 69 -2.78 21.01 -10.85
C ILE A 69 -3.70 21.75 -11.82
N ARG A 70 -4.76 21.10 -12.30
CA ARG A 70 -5.75 21.72 -13.20
C ARG A 70 -6.49 22.92 -12.59
N ARG A 71 -6.56 22.99 -11.26
CA ARG A 71 -7.22 24.08 -10.52
C ARG A 71 -6.23 25.12 -9.99
N SER A 72 -4.94 25.00 -10.33
CA SER A 72 -3.86 25.84 -9.80
C SER A 72 -3.86 25.96 -8.28
N SER A 73 -4.31 24.90 -7.58
CA SER A 73 -4.33 24.88 -6.12
C SER A 73 -2.90 24.73 -5.60
N THR A 74 -2.50 25.64 -4.72
CA THR A 74 -1.21 25.60 -4.02
C THR A 74 -1.25 24.58 -2.87
N GLY A 75 -0.12 23.93 -2.59
CA GLY A 75 0.04 23.00 -1.46
C GLY A 75 0.83 21.73 -1.79
N ILE A 76 1.66 21.29 -0.84
CA ILE A 76 2.57 20.13 -1.01
C ILE A 76 1.98 18.79 -0.58
N ALA A 77 0.84 18.78 0.12
CA ALA A 77 0.30 17.56 0.71
C ALA A 77 -0.12 16.50 -0.33
N LEU A 78 -0.69 16.91 -1.48
CA LEU A 78 -1.06 15.97 -2.55
C LEU A 78 0.18 15.40 -3.27
N PRO A 79 1.19 16.20 -3.64
CA PRO A 79 2.47 15.67 -4.12
C PRO A 79 3.11 14.67 -3.15
N VAL A 80 3.19 15.01 -1.85
CA VAL A 80 3.77 14.12 -0.83
C VAL A 80 2.96 12.83 -0.69
N ALA A 81 1.63 12.92 -0.64
CA ALA A 81 0.77 11.73 -0.59
C ALA A 81 0.95 10.85 -1.84
N PHE A 82 1.10 11.43 -3.03
CA PHE A 82 1.34 10.68 -4.25
C PHE A 82 2.71 9.99 -4.23
N ILE A 83 3.77 10.65 -3.77
CA ILE A 83 5.10 10.04 -3.62
C ILE A 83 5.03 8.86 -2.64
N GLY A 84 4.39 9.04 -1.48
CA GLY A 84 4.18 7.94 -0.54
C GLY A 84 3.43 6.76 -1.15
N ALA A 85 2.42 7.02 -1.98
CA ALA A 85 1.67 5.99 -2.69
C ALA A 85 2.52 5.26 -3.73
N VAL A 86 3.39 5.96 -4.46
CA VAL A 86 4.35 5.36 -5.40
C VAL A 86 5.32 4.44 -4.67
N VAL A 87 5.88 4.89 -3.54
CA VAL A 87 6.76 4.06 -2.70
C VAL A 87 6.03 2.83 -2.20
N ALA A 88 4.81 3.00 -1.67
CA ALA A 88 4.01 1.88 -1.18
C ALA A 88 3.70 0.85 -2.27
N SER A 89 3.18 1.29 -3.42
CA SER A 89 2.85 0.40 -4.53
C SER A 89 4.09 -0.26 -5.15
N GLY A 90 5.20 0.46 -5.28
CA GLY A 90 6.45 -0.11 -5.78
C GLY A 90 7.02 -1.16 -4.82
N ALA A 91 6.94 -0.91 -3.52
CA ALA A 91 7.37 -1.84 -2.50
C ALA A 91 6.47 -3.09 -2.43
N GLU A 92 5.15 -2.97 -2.58
CA GLU A 92 4.25 -4.12 -2.71
C GLU A 92 4.53 -4.95 -3.96
N ALA A 93 4.84 -4.30 -5.09
CA ALA A 93 5.23 -5.00 -6.32
C ALA A 93 6.54 -5.76 -6.15
N TRP A 94 7.54 -5.14 -5.50
CA TRP A 94 8.78 -5.82 -5.12
C TRP A 94 8.50 -6.97 -4.16
N HIS A 95 7.64 -6.78 -3.16
CA HIS A 95 7.29 -7.78 -2.17
C HIS A 95 6.68 -9.03 -2.82
N ALA A 96 5.71 -8.83 -3.71
CA ALA A 96 5.13 -9.90 -4.52
C ALA A 96 6.18 -10.62 -5.38
N TYR A 97 7.07 -9.85 -6.01
CA TYR A 97 8.16 -10.41 -6.82
C TYR A 97 9.11 -11.28 -5.98
N ALA A 98 9.53 -10.79 -4.82
CA ALA A 98 10.39 -11.52 -3.89
C ALA A 98 9.74 -12.83 -3.44
N HIS A 99 8.46 -12.79 -3.05
CA HIS A 99 7.69 -13.98 -2.71
C HIS A 99 7.63 -14.98 -3.88
N LEU A 100 7.32 -14.53 -5.10
CA LEU A 100 7.29 -15.42 -6.27
C LEU A 100 8.64 -16.09 -6.58
N HIS A 101 9.75 -15.47 -6.15
CA HIS A 101 11.11 -16.01 -6.25
C HIS A 101 11.58 -16.73 -4.97
N LEU A 102 10.69 -16.91 -3.99
CA LEU A 102 10.97 -17.53 -2.70
C LEU A 102 12.13 -16.85 -1.94
N ASP A 103 12.30 -15.55 -2.14
CA ASP A 103 13.33 -14.74 -1.48
C ASP A 103 12.83 -14.24 -0.12
N THR A 104 13.25 -14.95 0.93
CA THR A 104 12.91 -14.66 2.33
C THR A 104 13.76 -13.54 2.93
N HIS A 105 14.80 -13.07 2.25
CA HIS A 105 15.65 -11.98 2.73
C HIS A 105 15.10 -10.62 2.33
N SER A 106 14.68 -10.44 1.07
CA SER A 106 14.23 -9.14 0.58
C SER A 106 12.73 -8.87 0.78
N ALA A 107 11.91 -9.92 0.92
CA ALA A 107 10.46 -9.78 1.17
C ALA A 107 10.16 -8.92 2.42
N PRO A 108 10.73 -9.19 3.61
CA PRO A 108 10.44 -8.38 4.80
C PRO A 108 10.82 -6.89 4.64
N ALA A 109 11.95 -6.61 3.98
CA ALA A 109 12.39 -5.24 3.73
C ALA A 109 11.40 -4.48 2.83
N ALA A 110 10.85 -5.15 1.82
CA ALA A 110 9.86 -4.59 0.92
C ALA A 110 8.51 -4.35 1.62
N GLY A 111 8.07 -5.28 2.47
CA GLY A 111 6.88 -5.09 3.32
C GLY A 111 7.01 -3.86 4.22
N ILE A 112 8.17 -3.68 4.89
CA ILE A 112 8.43 -2.50 5.72
C ILE A 112 8.41 -1.22 4.88
N LEU A 113 9.06 -1.21 3.71
CA LEU A 113 9.09 -0.06 2.82
C LEU A 113 7.67 0.32 2.33
N SER A 114 6.83 -0.68 2.10
CA SER A 114 5.42 -0.47 1.77
C SER A 114 4.68 0.27 2.89
N VAL A 115 4.83 -0.17 4.14
CA VAL A 115 4.23 0.48 5.31
C VAL A 115 4.72 1.92 5.45
N ILE A 116 6.01 2.19 5.23
CA ILE A 116 6.57 3.56 5.27
C ILE A 116 5.88 4.45 4.24
N GLY A 117 5.78 3.99 2.98
CA GLY A 117 5.07 4.73 1.92
C GLY A 117 3.61 5.00 2.29
N PHE A 118 2.92 4.01 2.85
CA PHE A 118 1.55 4.15 3.31
C PHE A 118 1.39 5.17 4.45
N VAL A 119 2.29 5.15 5.45
CA VAL A 119 2.28 6.12 6.55
C VAL A 119 2.46 7.54 6.03
N VAL A 120 3.35 7.75 5.06
CA VAL A 120 3.52 9.06 4.38
C VAL A 120 2.22 9.53 3.75
N VAL A 121 1.48 8.63 3.06
CA VAL A 121 0.16 8.96 2.49
C VAL A 121 -0.82 9.40 3.58
N VAL A 122 -0.94 8.62 4.66
CA VAL A 122 -1.89 8.88 5.75
C VAL A 122 -1.59 10.22 6.41
N ILE A 123 -0.33 10.48 6.77
CA ILE A 123 0.10 11.73 7.41
C ILE A 123 -0.18 12.92 6.49
N ALA A 124 0.23 12.85 5.22
CA ALA A 124 0.01 13.92 4.26
C ALA A 124 -1.48 14.23 4.07
N MET A 125 -2.32 13.19 3.98
CA MET A 125 -3.76 13.34 3.83
C MET A 125 -4.46 13.79 5.10
N PHE A 126 -3.91 13.48 6.28
CA PHE A 126 -4.40 13.94 7.57
C PHE A 126 -4.07 15.44 7.78
N LEU A 127 -2.81 15.84 7.58
CA LEU A 127 -2.37 17.23 7.69
C LEU A 127 -3.13 18.13 6.71
N ARG A 128 -3.41 17.65 5.49
CA ARG A 128 -4.24 18.38 4.51
C ARG A 128 -5.66 18.67 5.01
N ARG A 129 -6.22 17.84 5.90
CA ARG A 129 -7.54 18.10 6.50
C ARG A 129 -7.50 19.05 7.68
N LEU A 130 -6.37 19.12 8.37
CA LEU A 130 -6.16 20.06 9.47
C LEU A 130 -5.84 21.48 8.97
N ALA A 131 -5.30 21.60 7.75
CA ALA A 131 -5.04 22.88 7.09
C ALA A 131 -6.32 23.59 6.57
N LEU A 132 -7.43 23.49 7.30
CA LEU A 132 -8.70 24.19 7.03
C LEU A 132 -8.66 25.62 7.56
#